data_AF-A0A961P2J9-F1
#
_entry.id   AF-A0A961P2J9-F1
#
_cell.length_a   1.000
_cell.length_b   1.000
_cell.length_c   1.000
_cell.angle_alpha   90.00
_cell.angle_beta   90.00
_cell.angle_gamma   90.00
#
_symmetry.space_group_name_H-M   'P 1'
#
loop_
_entity.id
_entity.type
_entity.pdbx_description
1 polymer ?
#
loop_
_entity_poly.entity_id
_entity_poly.type
_entity_poly.pdbx_seq_one_letter_code
_entity_poly.pdbx_strand_id
1 'polypeptide(L)' 'MTQRPGLFDLQVPFFRPLWRRIATTAAPLAWAVVEAVTGSYGWAVLFAAAGLYAFHQFFVVWNPDAGGD' A
#
# COMPACT_ATOMS: atom_id res chain seq x y z
N MET A 1 -2.33 2.73 26.33
CA MET A 1 -1.00 2.21 25.92
C MET A 1 -0.73 2.76 24.54
N THR A 2 0.06 3.84 24.40
CA THR A 2 0.31 4.46 23.10
C THR A 2 1.15 3.51 22.25
N GLN A 3 0.51 2.79 21.33
CA GLN A 3 1.22 2.00 20.32
C GLN A 3 2.11 2.97 19.54
N ARG A 4 3.43 2.80 19.65
CA ARG A 4 4.37 3.50 18.79
C ARG A 4 4.12 2.99 17.37
N PRO A 5 3.81 3.86 16.39
CA PRO A 5 3.65 3.41 15.02
C PRO A 5 4.96 2.76 14.59
N GLY A 6 4.87 1.51 14.14
CA GLY A 6 6.00 0.82 13.54
C GLY A 6 6.43 1.54 12.26
N LEU A 7 7.68 1.34 11.83
CA LEU A 7 8.20 1.98 10.60
C LEU A 7 7.37 1.66 9.34
N PHE A 8 6.63 0.55 9.38
CA PHE A 8 5.74 0.08 8.30
C PHE A 8 4.26 0.25 8.61
N ASP A 9 3.92 1.16 9.54
CA ASP A 9 2.53 1.47 9.88
C ASP A 9 1.93 2.43 8.83
N LEU A 10 1.13 1.85 7.93
CA LEU A 10 0.41 2.59 6.90
C LEU A 10 -0.94 3.15 7.41
N GLN A 11 -1.32 2.90 8.68
CA GLN A 11 -2.59 3.36 9.26
C GLN A 11 -2.51 4.78 9.83
N VAL A 12 -1.82 5.68 9.13
CA VAL A 12 -1.69 7.09 9.52
C VAL A 12 -2.87 7.93 9.01
N PRO A 13 -3.23 9.04 9.68
CA PRO A 13 -4.34 9.92 9.26
C PRO A 13 -4.19 10.45 7.83
N PHE A 14 -2.97 10.45 7.28
CA PHE A 14 -2.70 10.77 5.89
C PHE A 14 -3.44 9.85 4.90
N PHE A 15 -3.61 8.56 5.21
CA PHE A 15 -4.31 7.59 4.34
C PHE A 15 -5.80 7.47 4.63
N ARG A 16 -6.39 8.33 5.47
CA ARG A 16 -7.87 8.38 5.66
C ARG A 16 -8.64 8.55 4.34
N PRO A 17 -8.25 9.43 3.41
CA PRO A 17 -8.94 9.58 2.13
C PRO A 17 -8.75 8.36 1.24
N LEU A 18 -9.85 7.77 0.79
CA LEU A 18 -9.86 6.55 -0.01
C LEU A 18 -9.05 6.70 -1.32
N TRP A 19 -9.07 7.88 -1.95
CA TRP A 19 -8.29 8.15 -3.16
C TRP A 19 -6.77 8.03 -2.95
N ARG A 20 -6.25 8.36 -1.76
CA ARG A 20 -4.81 8.22 -1.47
C ARG A 20 -4.42 6.76 -1.39
N ARG A 21 -5.26 5.92 -0.78
CA ARG A 21 -5.05 4.46 -0.74
C ARG A 21 -5.04 3.86 -2.14
N ILE A 22 -6.00 4.27 -2.98
CA ILE A 22 -6.06 3.85 -4.38
C ILE A 22 -4.79 4.31 -5.11
N ALA A 23 -4.41 5.58 -5.02
CA ALA A 23 -3.24 6.11 -5.73
C ALA A 23 -1.94 5.38 -5.31
N THR A 24 -1.72 5.19 -4.01
CA THR A 24 -0.54 4.49 -3.48
C THR A 24 -0.51 3.01 -3.84
N THR A 25 -1.66 2.38 -4.03
CA THR A 25 -1.75 0.97 -4.45
C THR A 25 -1.63 0.81 -5.96
N ALA A 26 -2.34 1.65 -6.72
CA ALA A 26 -2.43 1.56 -8.17
C ALA A 26 -1.17 2.01 -8.89
N ALA A 27 -0.45 3.01 -8.36
CA ALA A 27 0.80 3.50 -8.97
C ALA A 27 1.87 2.40 -9.11
N PRO A 28 2.26 1.67 -8.04
CA PRO A 28 3.24 0.59 -8.15
C PRO A 28 2.70 -0.60 -8.96
N LEU A 29 1.41 -0.92 -8.89
CA LEU A 29 0.83 -2.01 -9.69
C LEU A 29 0.84 -1.69 -11.18
N ALA A 30 0.48 -0.47 -11.56
CA ALA A 30 0.55 -0.02 -12.95
C ALA A 30 2.00 -0.06 -13.45
N TRP A 31 2.95 0.37 -12.63
CA TRP A 31 4.37 0.30 -12.98
C TRP A 31 4.87 -1.14 -13.12
N ALA A 32 4.44 -2.04 -12.24
CA ALA A 32 4.76 -3.46 -12.35
C ALA A 32 4.30 -4.07 -13.67
N VAL A 33 3.10 -3.71 -14.15
CA VAL A 33 2.59 -4.17 -15.45
C VAL A 33 3.45 -3.61 -16.59
N VAL A 34 3.82 -2.33 -16.55
CA VAL A 34 4.71 -1.73 -17.54
C VAL A 34 6.05 -2.45 -17.58
N GLU A 35 6.67 -2.69 -16.41
CA GLU A 35 7.96 -3.39 -16.29
C GLU A 35 7.88 -4.85 -16.75
N ALA A 36 6.74 -5.52 -16.51
CA ALA A 36 6.52 -6.88 -17.02
C ALA A 36 6.47 -6.91 -18.55
N VAL A 37 5.85 -5.90 -19.18
CA VAL A 37 5.75 -5.79 -20.63
C VAL A 37 7.08 -5.37 -21.27
N THR A 38 7.89 -4.56 -20.61
CA THR A 38 9.23 -4.16 -21.08
C THR A 38 10.30 -5.23 -20.86
N GLY A 39 9.98 -6.32 -20.16
CA GLY A 39 10.87 -7.47 -19.93
C GLY A 39 11.71 -7.40 -18.66
N SER A 40 11.54 -6.37 -17.83
CA SER A 40 12.21 -6.17 -16.54
C SER A 40 11.52 -6.94 -15.41
N TYR A 41 11.47 -8.27 -15.51
CA TYR A 41 10.71 -9.12 -14.57
C TYR A 41 11.13 -8.96 -13.10
N GLY A 42 12.42 -8.75 -12.81
CA GLY A 42 12.90 -8.53 -11.44
C GLY A 42 12.25 -7.30 -10.79
N TRP A 43 12.24 -6.18 -11.50
CA TRP A 43 11.60 -4.94 -11.05
C TRP A 43 10.07 -5.07 -11.03
N ALA A 44 9.49 -5.74 -12.02
CA ALA A 44 8.06 -6.00 -12.06
C ALA A 44 7.57 -6.73 -10.81
N VAL A 45 8.27 -7.78 -10.36
CA VAL A 45 7.91 -8.52 -9.15
C VAL A 45 8.03 -7.66 -7.90
N LEU A 46 9.08 -6.83 -7.78
CA LEU A 46 9.26 -5.94 -6.63
C LEU A 46 8.13 -4.91 -6.53
N PHE A 47 7.78 -4.25 -7.64
CA PHE A 47 6.68 -3.29 -7.68
C PHE A 47 5.32 -3.96 -7.48
N ALA A 48 5.12 -5.16 -8.04
CA ALA A 48 3.90 -5.94 -7.82
C ALA A 48 3.74 -6.31 -6.34
N ALA A 49 4.81 -6.80 -5.70
CA ALA A 49 4.79 -7.15 -4.28
C ALA A 49 4.51 -5.93 -3.40
N ALA A 50 5.14 -4.78 -3.68
CA ALA A 50 4.88 -3.53 -2.95
C ALA A 50 3.43 -3.06 -3.12
N GLY A 51 2.90 -3.11 -4.34
CA GLY A 51 1.51 -2.76 -4.64
C GLY A 51 0.49 -3.69 -3.96
N LEU A 52 0.74 -5.01 -3.99
CA LEU A 52 -0.09 -5.99 -3.29
C LEU A 52 -0.04 -5.80 -1.77
N TYR A 53 1.14 -5.49 -1.22
CA TYR A 53 1.28 -5.21 0.21
C TYR A 53 0.48 -3.95 0.61
N ALA A 54 0.58 -2.87 -0.17
CA ALA A 54 -0.22 -1.67 0.03
C ALA A 54 -1.73 -1.97 -0.06
N PHE A 55 -2.15 -2.77 -1.05
CA PHE A 55 -3.53 -3.22 -1.18
C PHE A 55 -4.00 -3.97 0.08
N HIS A 56 -3.20 -4.93 0.55
CA HIS A 56 -3.52 -5.70 1.75
C HIS A 56 -3.65 -4.80 2.99
N GLN A 57 -2.73 -3.87 3.20
CA GLN A 57 -2.77 -2.94 4.34
C GLN A 57 -3.99 -2.00 4.29
N PHE A 58 -4.34 -1.50 3.10
CA PHE A 58 -5.38 -0.48 2.94
C PHE A 58 -6.81 -1.01 2.78
N PHE A 59 -6.97 -2.24 2.28
CA PHE A 59 -8.27 -2.81 1.94
C PHE A 59 -8.61 -4.10 2.71
N VAL A 60 -7.63 -4.85 3.20
CA VAL A 60 -7.86 -6.11 3.94
C VAL A 60 -7.71 -5.89 5.45
N VAL A 61 -6.60 -5.30 5.88
CA VAL A 61 -6.25 -5.12 7.31
C VAL A 61 -6.71 -3.76 7.85
N TRP A 62 -7.24 -2.88 7.00
CA TRP A 62 -7.59 -1.53 7.40
C TRP A 62 -8.65 -1.52 8.52
N ASN A 63 -8.26 -1.06 9.70
CA ASN A 63 -9.16 -0.86 10.82
C ASN A 63 -9.40 0.65 11.03
N PRO A 64 -10.60 1.18 10.70
CA PRO A 64 -10.91 2.59 10.90
C PRO A 64 -11.01 2.99 12.39
N ASP A 65 -11.18 2.03 13.30
CA ASP A 65 -11.43 2.26 14.73
C ASP A 65 -10.16 2.18 15.59
N ALA A 66 -8.99 1.92 14.99
CA ALA A 66 -7.71 1.82 15.70
C ALA A 66 -7.23 3.15 16.35
N GLY A 67 -7.99 4.23 16.24
CA GLY A 67 -7.71 5.52 16.88
C GLY A 67 -8.97 6.23 17.41
N GLY A 68 -9.99 5.49 17.82
CA GLY A 68 -11.22 6.03 18.40
C GLY A 68 -11.44 5.58 19.85
N ASP A 69 -10.79 6.25 20.80
CA ASP A 69 -11.21 6.41 22.19
C ASP A 69 -11.37 7.91 22.53
#